data_AF-A0A8J7WHJ1-F1
#
_entry.id   AF-A0A8J7WHJ1-F1
#
_cell.length_a   1.000
_cell.length_b   1.000
_cell.length_c   1.000
_cell.angle_alpha   90.00
_cell.angle_beta   90.00
_cell.angle_gamma   90.00
#
_symmetry.space_group_name_H-M   'P 1'
#
loop_
_entity.id
_entity.type
_entity.pdbx_description
1 polymer ?
#
loop_
_entity_poly.entity_id
_entity_poly.type
_entity_poly.pdbx_seq_one_letter_code
_entity_poly.pdbx_strand_id
1 'polypeptide(L)'
;MKVRIPATLSQDGRPGLIDVQVPAAGTVGAVLAGLETVVPGATRKIVDEGGRPFRYVNLYVNGDDVRERSGLDTPVREGDELLILPAISGG
;
A
#
# COMPACT_ATOMS: atom_id res chain seq x y z
N MET A 1 -0.14 -8.05 -9.25
CA MET A 1 -0.42 -6.61 -9.16
C MET A 1 0.80 -5.92 -8.61
N LYS A 2 1.16 -4.78 -9.18
CA LYS A 2 2.35 -4.03 -8.78
C LYS A 2 2.03 -3.20 -7.53
N VAL A 3 2.83 -3.35 -6.48
CA VAL A 3 2.74 -2.52 -5.27
C VAL A 3 4.03 -1.74 -5.12
N ARG A 4 3.93 -0.41 -5.16
CA ARG A 4 5.03 0.50 -4.90
C ARG A 4 5.03 0.89 -3.44
N ILE A 5 6.11 0.56 -2.73
CA ILE A 5 6.28 0.89 -1.31
C ILE A 5 7.56 1.68 -1.09
N PRO A 6 7.65 2.51 -0.04
CA PRO A 6 8.91 3.07 0.41
C PRO A 6 9.83 1.94 0.85
N ALA A 7 11.11 2.02 0.47
CA ALA A 7 12.11 1.03 0.86
C ALA A 7 12.32 0.93 2.39
N THR A 8 11.91 1.95 3.15
CA THR A 8 11.85 1.89 4.63
C THR A 8 10.80 0.90 5.16
N LEU A 9 9.81 0.52 4.34
CA LEU A 9 8.89 -0.58 4.64
C LEU A 9 9.51 -1.95 4.37
N SER A 10 10.40 -2.07 3.37
CA SER A 10 11.03 -3.34 2.98
C SER A 10 12.24 -3.75 3.82
N GLN A 11 12.63 -2.94 4.81
CA GLN A 11 13.79 -3.17 5.69
C GLN A 11 15.17 -3.16 4.99
N ASP A 12 15.23 -2.81 3.70
CA ASP A 12 16.49 -2.79 2.94
C ASP A 12 17.33 -1.52 3.18
N GLY A 13 16.81 -0.53 3.92
CA GLY A 13 17.53 0.69 4.30
C GLY A 13 17.88 1.65 3.14
N ARG A 14 17.45 1.34 1.92
CA ARG A 14 17.67 2.18 0.74
C ARG A 14 16.70 3.36 0.73
N PRO A 15 17.08 4.53 0.21
CA PRO A 15 16.14 5.60 -0.08
C PRO A 15 15.30 5.26 -1.32
N GLY A 16 14.07 5.78 -1.37
CA GLY A 16 13.20 5.69 -2.55
C GLY A 16 12.06 4.67 -2.45
N LEU A 17 11.42 4.45 -3.60
CA LEU A 17 10.33 3.48 -3.77
C LEU A 17 10.87 2.20 -4.40
N ILE A 18 10.34 1.07 -3.99
CA ILE A 18 10.57 -0.22 -4.63
C ILE A 18 9.27 -0.83 -5.12
N ASP A 19 9.39 -1.65 -6.16
CA ASP A 19 8.27 -2.38 -6.75
C ASP A 19 8.25 -3.80 -6.17
N VAL A 20 7.11 -4.20 -5.62
CA VAL A 20 6.85 -5.56 -5.13
C VAL A 20 5.68 -6.14 -5.92
N GLN A 21 5.85 -7.38 -6.40
CA GLN A 21 4.73 -8.09 -7.00
C GLN A 21 3.95 -8.84 -5.95
N VAL A 22 2.65 -8.56 -5.89
CA VAL A 22 1.71 -9.23 -4.99
C VAL A 22 0.68 -9.97 -5.85
N PRO A 23 0.38 -11.24 -5.56
CA PRO A 23 -0.75 -11.93 -6.16
C PRO A 23 -2.02 -11.18 -5.76
N ALA A 24 -2.78 -10.63 -6.71
CA ALA A 24 -3.97 -9.86 -6.33
C ALA A 24 -5.11 -10.00 -7.33
N ALA A 25 -6.27 -10.27 -6.76
CA ALA A 25 -7.60 -10.02 -7.29
C ALA A 25 -8.51 -9.65 -6.09
N GLY A 26 -9.44 -8.71 -6.27
CA GLY A 26 -10.38 -8.32 -5.22
C GLY A 26 -10.24 -6.86 -4.83
N THR A 27 -9.70 -6.59 -3.63
CA THR A 27 -9.68 -5.26 -3.03
C THR A 27 -8.28 -4.83 -2.57
N VAL A 28 -8.09 -3.53 -2.29
CA VAL A 28 -6.86 -3.00 -1.67
C VAL A 28 -6.53 -3.73 -0.37
N GLY A 29 -7.52 -4.06 0.47
CA GLY A 29 -7.31 -4.85 1.68
C GLY A 29 -6.71 -6.22 1.41
N ALA A 30 -7.18 -6.92 0.37
CA ALA A 30 -6.61 -8.20 -0.05
C ALA A 30 -5.16 -8.06 -0.55
N VAL A 31 -4.85 -6.97 -1.27
CA VAL A 31 -3.47 -6.65 -1.69
C VAL A 31 -2.57 -6.43 -0.48
N LEU A 32 -3.03 -5.70 0.54
CA LEU A 32 -2.26 -5.46 1.75
C LEU A 32 -2.00 -6.76 2.53
N ALA A 33 -2.99 -7.66 2.61
CA ALA A 33 -2.79 -8.99 3.19
C ALA A 33 -1.76 -9.80 2.41
N GLY A 34 -1.79 -9.74 1.06
CA GLY A 34 -0.77 -10.33 0.21
C GLY A 34 0.62 -9.71 0.42
N LEU A 35 0.69 -8.37 0.57
CA LEU A 35 1.92 -7.64 0.83
C LEU A 35 2.58 -8.10 2.13
N GLU A 36 1.81 -8.39 3.20
CA GLU A 36 2.36 -8.92 4.45
C GLU A 36 3.10 -10.24 4.26
N THR A 37 2.68 -11.07 3.30
CA THR A 37 3.35 -12.35 3.03
C THR A 37 4.68 -12.18 2.30
N VAL A 38 4.79 -11.16 1.46
CA VAL A 38 6.01 -10.85 0.70
C VAL A 38 6.96 -9.94 1.48
N VAL A 39 6.41 -9.04 2.30
CA VAL A 39 7.14 -8.06 3.13
C VAL A 39 6.57 -8.09 4.56
N PRO A 40 7.01 -9.06 5.39
CA PRO A 40 6.51 -9.21 6.75
C PRO A 40 6.68 -7.94 7.60
N GLY A 41 5.61 -7.50 8.25
CA GLY A 41 5.56 -6.32 9.07
C GLY A 41 5.41 -5.00 8.32
N ALA A 42 5.10 -5.02 7.02
CA ALA A 42 4.76 -3.81 6.28
C ALA A 42 3.38 -3.28 6.68
N THR A 43 2.40 -4.16 6.84
CA THR A 43 0.99 -3.78 6.95
C THR A 43 0.68 -3.05 8.25
N ARG A 44 1.35 -3.45 9.35
CA ARG A 44 1.30 -2.77 10.66
C ARG A 44 1.82 -1.32 10.65
N LYS A 45 2.51 -0.91 9.58
CA LYS A 45 2.97 0.47 9.37
C LYS A 45 2.04 1.26 8.44
N ILE A 46 1.07 0.59 7.81
CA ILE A 46 0.19 1.15 6.78
C ILE A 46 -1.22 1.35 7.32
N VAL A 47 -1.76 0.35 8.02
CA VAL A 47 -3.12 0.35 8.56
C VAL A 47 -3.13 0.13 10.07
N ASP A 48 -4.16 0.66 10.74
CA ASP A 48 -4.44 0.41 12.15
C ASP A 48 -5.11 -0.96 12.38
N GLU A 49 -5.37 -1.30 13.65
CA GLU A 49 -6.04 -2.55 14.05
C GLU A 49 -7.48 -2.66 13.51
N GLY A 50 -8.10 -1.55 13.15
CA GLY A 50 -9.43 -1.49 12.54
C GLY A 50 -9.40 -1.59 11.01
N GLY A 51 -8.24 -1.81 10.39
CA GLY A 51 -8.09 -1.87 8.95
C GLY A 51 -8.26 -0.51 8.27
N ARG A 52 -7.92 0.60 8.94
CA ARG A 52 -7.94 1.94 8.33
C ARG A 52 -6.52 2.41 8.06
N PRO A 53 -6.24 3.00 6.88
CA PRO A 53 -4.92 3.57 6.61
C PRO A 53 -4.58 4.68 7.62
N PHE A 54 -3.40 4.58 8.25
CA PHE A 54 -2.93 5.61 9.17
C PHE A 54 -2.93 6.99 8.51
N ARG A 55 -3.23 8.05 9.27
CA ARG A 55 -3.26 9.43 8.76
C ARG A 55 -1.94 9.88 8.11
N TYR A 56 -0.83 9.28 8.51
CA TYR A 56 0.50 9.56 7.96
C TYR A 56 0.86 8.64 6.77
N VAL A 57 -0.10 7.92 6.19
CA VAL A 57 0.10 7.05 5.03
C VAL A 57 -0.98 7.35 4.00
N ASN A 58 -0.59 7.51 2.75
CA ASN A 58 -1.50 7.64 1.61
C ASN A 58 -1.41 6.39 0.74
N LEU A 59 -2.58 5.97 0.25
CA LEU A 59 -2.73 4.83 -0.64
C LEU A 59 -3.38 5.31 -1.92
N TYR A 60 -2.77 5.00 -3.07
CA TYR A 60 -3.30 5.36 -4.37
C TYR A 60 -3.41 4.12 -5.25
N VAL A 61 -4.57 3.92 -5.88
CA VAL A 61 -4.75 2.91 -6.92
C VAL A 61 -4.73 3.62 -8.26
N ASN A 62 -3.72 3.36 -9.09
CA ASN A 62 -3.52 4.02 -10.39
C ASN A 62 -3.53 5.58 -10.32
N GLY A 63 -3.13 6.15 -9.19
CA GLY A 63 -3.11 7.59 -8.94
C GLY A 63 -4.34 8.14 -8.20
N ASP A 64 -5.42 7.37 -8.06
CA ASP A 64 -6.60 7.78 -7.33
C ASP A 64 -6.47 7.49 -5.83
N ASP A 65 -6.74 8.48 -4.97
CA ASP A 65 -6.68 8.30 -3.52
C ASP A 65 -7.75 7.31 -3.05
N VAL A 66 -7.30 6.26 -2.38
CA VAL A 66 -8.15 5.19 -1.85
C VAL A 66 -9.16 5.71 -0.81
N ARG A 67 -8.86 6.81 -0.11
CA ARG A 67 -9.77 7.43 0.86
C ARG A 67 -10.98 8.10 0.22
N GLU A 68 -10.79 8.66 -0.97
CA GLU A 68 -11.86 9.29 -1.76
C GLU A 68 -12.67 8.24 -2.55
N ARG A 69 -12.22 6.99 -2.56
CA ARG A 69 -12.90 5.83 -3.13
C ARG A 69 -13.61 5.02 -2.04
N SER A 70 -13.45 3.69 -2.03
CA SER A 70 -14.11 2.79 -1.08
C SER A 70 -13.19 2.35 0.06
N GLY A 71 -12.11 3.11 0.35
CA GLY A 71 -11.14 2.70 1.35
C GLY A 71 -10.49 1.35 1.00
N LEU A 72 -10.24 0.50 1.99
CA LEU A 72 -9.66 -0.82 1.73
C LEU A 72 -10.53 -1.75 0.87
N ASP A 73 -11.83 -1.47 0.75
CA ASP A 73 -12.74 -2.19 -0.13
C ASP A 73 -12.65 -1.72 -1.59
N THR A 74 -11.78 -0.76 -1.89
CA THR A 74 -11.55 -0.28 -3.26
C THR A 74 -11.17 -1.46 -4.16
N PRO A 75 -11.93 -1.73 -5.22
CA PRO A 75 -11.68 -2.87 -6.09
C PRO A 75 -10.42 -2.65 -6.91
N VAL A 76 -9.65 -3.71 -7.07
CA VAL A 76 -8.40 -3.75 -7.84
C VAL A 76 -8.39 -4.97 -8.76
N ARG A 77 -7.70 -4.83 -9.88
CA ARG A 77 -7.56 -5.84 -10.91
C ARG A 77 -6.10 -6.21 -11.16
N GLU A 78 -5.92 -7.32 -11.85
CA GLU A 78 -4.63 -7.64 -12.42
C GLU A 78 -4.22 -6.54 -13.42
N GLY A 79 -2.98 -6.06 -13.31
CA GLY A 79 -2.47 -4.92 -14.07
C GLY A 79 -2.53 -3.57 -13.35
N ASP A 80 -3.35 -3.44 -12.29
CA ASP A 80 -3.38 -2.23 -11.49
C ASP A 80 -2.08 -2.03 -10.70
N GLU A 81 -1.90 -0.79 -10.26
CA GLU A 81 -0.84 -0.39 -9.36
C GLU A 81 -1.38 0.19 -8.06
N LEU A 82 -0.86 -0.29 -6.93
CA LEU A 82 -1.04 0.31 -5.61
C LEU A 82 0.24 1.05 -5.21
N LEU A 83 0.15 2.36 -5.01
CA LEU A 83 1.23 3.18 -4.48
C LEU A 83 0.97 3.51 -3.01
N ILE A 84 1.95 3.21 -2.17
CA ILE A 84 1.95 3.49 -0.73
C ILE A 84 3.00 4.57 -0.47
N LEU A 85 2.59 5.70 0.11
CA LEU A 85 3.49 6.80 0.44
C LEU A 85 3.31 7.22 1.90
N PRO A 86 4.39 7.58 2.60
CA PRO A 86 4.24 8.37 3.81
C PRO A 86 3.60 9.71 3.43
N ALA A 87 2.71 10.23 4.27
CA ALA A 87 2.22 11.57 4.14
C ALA A 87 3.39 12.52 4.46
N ILE A 88 4.07 12.99 3.41
CA ILE A 88 5.04 14.05 3.55
C ILE A 88 4.25 15.35 3.53
N SER A 89 4.11 15.99 4.69
CA SER A 89 3.89 17.44 4.72
C SER A 89 5.14 18.06 4.10
N GLY A 90 5.05 18.46 2.84
CA GLY A 90 6.14 19.12 2.12
C GLY A 90 6.71 20.25 2.98
N GLY A 91 8.02 20.22 3.21
CA GLY A 91 8.78 21.38 3.65
C GLY A 91 9.13 22.26 2.45
#